data_AF-A0A928DQL8-F1
#
_entry.id   AF-A0A928DQL8-F1
#
_cell.length_a   1.000
_cell.length_b   1.000
_cell.length_c   1.000
_cell.angle_alpha   90.00
_cell.angle_beta   90.00
_cell.angle_gamma   90.00
#
_symmetry.space_group_name_H-M   'P 1'
#
loop_
_entity.id
_entity.type
_entity.pdbx_description
1 polymer ?
#
loop_
_entity_poly.entity_id
_entity_poly.type
_entity_poly.pdbx_seq_one_letter_code
_entity_poly.pdbx_strand_id
1 'polypeptide(L)'
;MSSKNVPLLTLPTTDYERMLEMSNQHLVCVLRNAVLAPDRIGRFSPRPPENHDSYTVHHRPGCIDIHLHAAGQDVFCCKFVPAQEY
;
A
#
# COMPACT_ATOMS: atom_id res chain seq x y z
N MET A 1 15.55 -14.60 5.57
CA MET A 1 16.44 -13.78 4.72
C MET A 1 15.94 -12.34 4.79
N SER A 2 16.85 -11.38 4.94
CA SER A 2 16.55 -10.00 5.32
C SER A 2 15.86 -9.28 4.15
N SER A 3 14.61 -8.82 4.34
CA SER A 3 13.85 -7.95 3.42
C SER A 3 14.49 -6.55 3.34
N LYS A 4 15.78 -6.49 2.97
CA LYS A 4 16.51 -5.24 2.81
C LYS A 4 16.07 -4.61 1.49
N ASN A 5 15.28 -3.55 1.60
CA ASN A 5 14.98 -2.56 0.56
C ASN A 5 13.75 -2.81 -0.33
N VAL A 6 12.64 -3.34 0.21
CA VAL A 6 11.35 -3.16 -0.47
C VAL A 6 10.96 -1.68 -0.33
N PRO A 7 10.75 -0.93 -1.43
CA PRO A 7 10.35 0.46 -1.35
C PRO A 7 8.99 0.59 -0.64
N LEU A 8 8.94 1.47 0.36
CA LEU A 8 7.78 1.70 1.22
C LEU A 8 7.19 3.09 0.98
N LEU A 9 5.90 3.14 0.67
CA LEU A 9 5.12 4.36 0.60
C LEU A 9 4.18 4.46 1.79
N THR A 10 4.35 5.48 2.63
CA THR A 10 3.41 5.75 3.73
C THR A 10 2.33 6.72 3.27
N LEU A 11 1.08 6.34 3.48
CA LEU A 11 -0.12 7.06 3.05
C LEU A 11 -0.95 7.41 4.28
N PRO A 12 -0.91 8.66 4.76
CA PRO A 12 -1.84 9.11 5.77
C PRO A 12 -3.27 9.09 5.20
N THR A 13 -4.21 8.54 5.97
CA THR A 13 -5.62 8.46 5.60
C THR A 13 -6.51 8.90 6.76
N THR A 14 -7.54 9.69 6.45
CA THR A 14 -8.59 10.10 7.39
C THR A 14 -9.63 9.01 7.59
N ASP A 15 -9.74 8.06 6.66
CA ASP A 15 -10.70 6.96 6.68
C ASP A 15 -10.12 5.68 7.31
N TYR A 16 -9.08 5.79 8.14
CA TYR A 16 -8.36 4.65 8.70
C TYR A 16 -9.28 3.66 9.44
N GLU A 17 -10.20 4.15 10.27
CA GLU A 17 -11.16 3.31 10.99
C GLU A 17 -12.07 2.52 10.04
N ARG A 18 -12.54 3.16 8.97
CA ARG A 18 -13.34 2.47 7.94
C ARG A 18 -12.52 1.43 7.19
N MET A 19 -11.25 1.73 6.92
CA MET A 19 -10.34 0.80 6.24
C MET A 19 -10.07 -0.46 7.05
N LEU A 20 -10.09 -0.40 8.39
CA LEU A 20 -9.95 -1.60 9.23
C LEU A 20 -11.10 -2.60 9.06
N GLU A 21 -12.31 -2.11 8.75
CA GLU A 21 -13.49 -2.96 8.54
C GLU A 21 -13.63 -3.43 7.08
N MET A 22 -12.81 -2.91 6.17
CA MET A 22 -12.85 -3.25 4.75
C MET A 22 -12.26 -4.63 4.48
N SER A 23 -12.82 -5.33 3.49
CA SER A 23 -12.21 -6.55 2.97
C SER A 23 -10.87 -6.25 2.30
N ASN A 24 -9.96 -7.24 2.28
CA ASN A 24 -8.66 -7.10 1.64
C ASN A 24 -8.77 -6.67 0.15
N GLN A 25 -9.79 -7.18 -0.56
CA GLN A 25 -10.04 -6.79 -1.95
C GLN A 25 -10.41 -5.31 -2.06
N HIS A 26 -11.23 -4.79 -1.15
CA HIS A 26 -11.61 -3.39 -1.14
C HIS A 26 -10.43 -2.48 -0.81
N LEU A 27 -9.58 -2.88 0.15
CA LEU A 27 -8.33 -2.17 0.48
C LEU A 27 -7.38 -2.09 -0.71
N VAL A 28 -7.25 -3.17 -1.48
CA VAL A 28 -6.47 -3.17 -2.73
C VAL A 28 -7.06 -2.20 -3.75
N CYS A 29 -8.39 -2.11 -3.88
CA CYS A 29 -9.04 -1.13 -4.75
C CYS A 29 -8.76 0.32 -4.32
N VAL A 30 -8.83 0.60 -3.01
CA VAL A 30 -8.48 1.92 -2.46
C VAL A 30 -7.05 2.28 -2.83
N LEU A 31 -6.10 1.36 -2.65
CA LEU A 31 -4.72 1.56 -3.04
C LEU A 31 -4.56 1.84 -4.54
N ARG A 32 -5.19 1.03 -5.39
CA ARG A 32 -5.11 1.19 -6.84
C ARG A 32 -5.57 2.58 -7.28
N ASN A 33 -6.66 3.08 -6.70
CA ASN A 33 -7.20 4.40 -7.02
C ASN A 33 -6.37 5.54 -6.42
N ALA A 34 -5.82 5.36 -5.22
CA ALA A 34 -5.06 6.39 -4.53
C ALA A 34 -3.64 6.55 -5.11
N VAL A 35 -3.00 5.43 -5.47
CA VAL A 35 -1.55 5.35 -5.73
C VAL A 35 -1.23 4.89 -7.14
N LEU A 36 -1.88 3.84 -7.63
CA LEU A 36 -1.55 3.19 -8.90
C LEU A 36 -2.34 3.75 -10.09
N ALA A 37 -3.16 4.78 -9.87
CA ALA A 37 -3.86 5.46 -10.95
C ALA A 37 -2.83 6.13 -11.89
N PRO A 38 -3.00 6.05 -13.23
CA PRO A 38 -2.02 6.55 -14.20
C PRO A 38 -1.62 8.02 -13.99
N ASP A 39 -2.56 8.85 -13.52
CA ASP A 39 -2.35 10.27 -13.22
C ASP A 39 -1.61 10.54 -11.89
N ARG A 40 -1.49 9.50 -11.04
CA ARG A 40 -0.95 9.60 -9.68
C ARG A 40 0.33 8.82 -9.45
N ILE A 41 0.58 7.75 -10.20
CA ILE A 41 1.71 6.85 -9.98
C ILE A 41 3.07 7.60 -10.01
N GLY A 42 3.19 8.64 -10.83
CA GLY A 42 4.39 9.47 -10.90
C GLY A 42 4.58 10.48 -9.77
N ARG A 43 3.58 10.66 -8.89
CA ARG A 43 3.57 11.68 -7.82
C ARG A 43 4.14 11.18 -6.49
N PHE A 44 4.34 9.87 -6.35
CA PHE A 44 4.81 9.27 -5.11
C PHE A 44 6.31 8.94 -5.17
N SER A 45 6.98 9.12 -4.04
CA SER A 45 8.36 8.70 -3.81
C SER A 45 8.41 7.86 -2.54
N PRO A 46 8.80 6.57 -2.60
CA PRO A 46 9.23 5.84 -3.80
C PRO A 46 8.09 5.64 -4.81
N ARG A 47 8.45 5.52 -6.10
CA ARG A 47 7.49 5.33 -7.19
C ARG A 47 6.95 3.88 -7.15
N PRO A 48 5.63 3.67 -7.17
CA PRO A 48 5.05 2.34 -7.29
C PRO A 48 5.47 1.67 -8.62
N PRO A 49 5.68 0.34 -8.63
CA PRO A 49 6.02 -0.38 -9.85
C PRO A 49 4.85 -0.34 -10.84
N GLU A 50 5.17 -0.25 -12.13
CA GLU A 50 4.16 -0.32 -13.20
C GLU A 50 3.61 -1.74 -13.38
N ASN A 51 4.40 -2.76 -13.02
CA ASN A 51 4.07 -4.17 -13.19
C ASN A 51 4.14 -4.92 -11.85
N HIS A 52 3.03 -5.57 -11.49
CA HIS A 52 2.86 -6.49 -10.37
C HIS A 52 1.65 -7.38 -10.64
N ASP A 53 1.67 -8.60 -10.12
CA ASP A 53 0.66 -9.63 -10.40
C ASP A 53 -0.24 -9.95 -9.21
N SER A 54 0.19 -9.64 -7.99
CA SER A 54 -0.57 -9.99 -6.79
C SER A 54 -0.34 -9.03 -5.62
N TYR A 55 -1.20 -9.13 -4.62
CA TYR A 55 -1.18 -8.29 -3.42
C TYR A 55 -1.30 -9.13 -2.16
N THR A 56 -0.69 -8.68 -1.07
CA THR A 56 -0.92 -9.22 0.28
C THR A 56 -1.21 -8.08 1.24
N VAL A 57 -2.28 -8.23 2.03
CA VAL A 57 -2.72 -7.23 3.00
C VAL A 57 -2.42 -7.73 4.40
N HIS A 58 -1.70 -6.92 5.18
CA HIS A 58 -1.40 -7.16 6.59
C HIS A 58 -2.00 -6.05 7.44
N HIS A 59 -2.92 -6.44 8.32
CA HIS A 59 -3.46 -5.54 9.34
C HIS A 59 -2.52 -5.55 10.54
N ARG A 60 -1.97 -4.40 10.89
CA ARG A 60 -1.12 -4.21 12.06
C ARG A 60 -1.71 -3.14 12.99
N PRO A 61 -1.43 -3.19 14.30
CA PRO A 61 -1.80 -2.09 15.18
C PRO A 61 -1.23 -0.77 14.66
N GLY A 62 -2.11 0.21 14.40
CA GLY A 62 -1.74 1.54 13.89
C GLY A 62 -1.38 1.63 12.41
N CYS A 63 -1.41 0.54 11.64
CA CYS A 63 -1.23 0.62 10.19
C CYS A 63 -1.80 -0.57 9.40
N ILE A 64 -2.10 -0.35 8.14
CA ILE A 64 -2.46 -1.41 7.18
C ILE A 64 -1.40 -1.42 6.09
N ASP A 65 -0.68 -2.54 5.95
CA ASP A 65 0.32 -2.70 4.91
C ASP A 65 -0.24 -3.51 3.75
N ILE A 66 0.00 -3.02 2.54
CA ILE A 66 -0.35 -3.70 1.30
C ILE A 66 0.92 -3.89 0.50
N HIS A 67 1.35 -5.14 0.43
CA HIS A 67 2.50 -5.59 -0.33
C HIS A 67 2.08 -5.90 -1.77
N LEU A 68 2.84 -5.39 -2.73
CA LEU A 68 2.73 -5.73 -4.13
C LEU A 68 3.81 -6.74 -4.46
N HIS A 69 3.42 -7.78 -5.19
CA HIS A 69 4.31 -8.82 -5.63
C HIS A 69 4.44 -8.83 -7.14
N ALA A 70 5.67 -9.03 -7.63
CA ALA A 70 5.93 -9.32 -9.02
C ALA A 70 6.76 -10.60 -9.12
N ALA A 71 6.33 -11.56 -9.93
CA ALA A 71 6.97 -12.87 -10.09
C ALA A 71 7.20 -13.59 -8.74
N GLY A 72 6.28 -13.43 -7.80
CA GLY A 72 6.34 -14.05 -6.46
C GLY A 72 7.31 -13.38 -5.48
N GLN A 73 7.80 -12.17 -5.76
CA GLN A 73 8.65 -11.39 -4.85
C GLN A 73 7.99 -10.06 -4.46
N ASP A 74 8.16 -9.66 -3.19
CA ASP A 74 7.79 -8.34 -2.69
C ASP A 74 8.57 -7.26 -3.46
N VAL A 75 7.86 -6.46 -4.26
CA VAL A 75 8.46 -5.36 -5.04
C VAL A 75 8.12 -3.99 -4.51
N PHE A 76 7.05 -3.85 -3.72
CA PHE A 76 6.64 -2.59 -3.15
C PHE A 76 5.73 -2.80 -1.94
N CYS A 77 5.75 -1.88 -0.99
CA CYS A 77 4.85 -1.89 0.15
C CYS A 77 4.17 -0.53 0.29
N CYS A 78 2.86 -0.53 0.45
CA CYS A 78 2.07 0.66 0.76
C CYS A 78 1.51 0.54 2.16
N LYS A 79 1.82 1.51 3.01
CA LYS A 79 1.40 1.54 4.41
C LYS A 79 0.39 2.65 4.62
N PHE A 80 -0.85 2.29 4.90
CA PHE A 80 -1.86 3.24 5.34
C PHE A 80 -1.73 3.47 6.84
N VAL A 81 -1.67 4.74 7.23
CA VAL A 81 -1.60 5.18 8.64
C VAL A 81 -2.71 6.19 8.91
N PRO A 82 -3.24 6.28 10.13
CA PRO A 82 -4.16 7.34 10.49
C PRO A 82 -3.49 8.71 10.28
N ALA A 83 -4.20 9.65 9.64
CA ALA A 83 -3.68 10.98 9.34
C ALA A 83 -3.41 11.84 10.59
N GLN A 84 -3.87 11.42 11.78
CA GLN A 84 -3.73 12.16 13.04
C GLN A 84 -2.32 12.12 13.67
N GLU A 85 -1.33 11.48 13.04
CA GLU A 85 0.03 11.34 13.59
C GLU A 85 1.13 12.13 12.82
N TYR A 86 0.81 13.23 12.11
CA TYR A 86 1.81 14.12 11.48
C TYR A 86 1.64 15.59 11.84
#